data_AF-A0A8C6S4D2-F1
#
_entry.id   AF-A0A8C6S4D2-F1
#
_cell.length_a   1.000
_cell.length_b   1.000
_cell.length_c   1.000
_cell.angle_alpha   90.00
_cell.angle_beta   90.00
_cell.angle_gamma   90.00
#
_symmetry.space_group_name_H-M   'P 1'
#
loop_
_entity.id
_entity.type
_entity.pdbx_description
1 polymer ?
#
loop_
_entity_poly.entity_id
_entity_poly.type
_entity_poly.pdbx_seq_one_letter_code
_entity_poly.pdbx_strand_id
1 'polypeptide(L)' 'MDYNATTPLEPAVIQAVTEAMQEAWGNPSSSYVAGQKAKDIINTARESLAKMIGGRPQDVVFTSGGTE' A
#
# COMPACT_ATOMS: atom_id res chain seq x y z
N MET A 1 -22.92 -15.83 -2.98
CA MET A 1 -21.63 -15.17 -3.24
C MET A 1 -20.65 -15.67 -2.19
N ASP A 2 -19.44 -16.07 -2.61
CA ASP A 2 -18.40 -16.60 -1.72
C ASP A 2 -17.35 -15.51 -1.46
N TYR A 3 -17.48 -14.84 -0.32
CA TYR A 3 -16.53 -13.81 0.12
C TYR A 3 -15.37 -14.38 0.95
N ASN A 4 -15.40 -15.67 1.28
CA ASN A 4 -14.30 -16.32 1.98
C ASN A 4 -13.13 -16.62 1.03
N ALA A 5 -13.41 -16.76 -0.27
CA ALA A 5 -12.40 -16.91 -1.31
C ALA A 5 -11.75 -15.58 -1.73
N THR A 6 -12.56 -14.55 -1.99
CA THR A 6 -12.10 -13.19 -2.34
C THR A 6 -13.26 -12.18 -2.27
N THR A 7 -12.96 -10.89 -2.21
CA THR A 7 -13.95 -9.81 -2.14
C THR A 7 -13.74 -8.80 -3.27
N PRO A 8 -14.81 -8.24 -3.86
CA PRO A 8 -14.68 -7.14 -4.82
C PRO A 8 -14.02 -5.92 -4.16
N LEU A 9 -13.21 -5.19 -4.93
CA LEU A 9 -12.59 -3.97 -4.44
C LEU A 9 -13.62 -2.84 -4.34
N GLU A 10 -13.53 -2.05 -3.28
CA GLU A 10 -14.26 -0.79 -3.16
C GLU A 10 -13.79 0.21 -4.24
N PRO A 11 -14.68 1.06 -4.80
CA PRO A 11 -14.31 2.03 -5.84
C PRO A 11 -13.15 2.95 -5.46
N ALA A 12 -13.08 3.36 -4.18
CA ALA A 12 -11.99 4.19 -3.66
C ALA A 12 -10.64 3.46 -3.68
N VAL A 13 -10.63 2.13 -3.50
CA VAL A 13 -9.40 1.33 -3.59
C VAL A 13 -8.93 1.24 -5.05
N ILE A 14 -9.86 1.05 -6.00
CA ILE A 14 -9.54 1.06 -7.43
C ILE A 14 -8.91 2.39 -7.84
N GLN A 15 -9.48 3.50 -7.37
CA GLN A 15 -8.95 4.83 -7.62
C GLN A 15 -7.53 4.98 -7.06
N ALA A 16 -7.31 4.66 -5.77
CA ALA A 16 -6.01 4.79 -5.13
C ALA A 16 -4.91 3.94 -5.82
N VAL A 17 -5.25 2.71 -6.23
CA VAL A 17 -4.34 1.84 -6.99
C VAL A 17 -4.01 2.47 -8.35
N THR A 18 -5.01 2.96 -9.07
CA THR A 18 -4.82 3.56 -10.40
C THR A 18 -3.98 4.84 -10.33
N GLU A 19 -4.20 5.68 -9.33
CA GLU A 19 -3.39 6.88 -9.06
C GLU A 19 -1.95 6.49 -8.74
N ALA A 20 -1.72 5.50 -7.88
CA ALA A 20 -0.37 5.02 -7.57
C ALA A 20 0.36 4.48 -8.82
N MET A 21 -0.34 3.78 -9.72
CA MET A 21 0.24 3.29 -10.97
C MET A 21 0.71 4.42 -11.89
N GLN A 22 -0.01 5.55 -11.92
CA GLN A 22 0.33 6.71 -12.76
C GLN A 22 1.41 7.59 -12.11
N GLU A 23 1.31 7.79 -10.80
CA GLU A 23 2.00 8.87 -10.10
C GLU A 23 3.21 8.38 -9.28
N ALA A 24 3.25 7.09 -8.93
CA ALA A 24 4.21 6.49 -8.01
C ALA A 24 4.93 5.27 -8.62
N TRP A 25 5.15 5.32 -9.94
CA TRP A 25 5.80 4.27 -10.72
C TRP A 25 7.30 4.08 -10.43
N GLY A 26 7.93 5.03 -9.72
CA GLY A 26 9.36 5.00 -9.44
C GLY A 26 9.76 3.89 -8.46
N ASN A 27 11.03 3.48 -8.50
CA ASN A 27 11.55 2.52 -7.54
C ASN A 27 11.75 3.20 -6.17
N PRO A 28 11.06 2.76 -5.09
CA PRO A 28 11.15 3.38 -3.76
C PRO A 28 12.53 3.24 -3.08
N SER A 29 13.42 2.40 -3.59
CA SER A 29 14.81 2.33 -3.12
C SER A 29 15.71 3.41 -3.72
N SER A 30 15.24 4.12 -4.74
CA SER A 30 16.01 5.15 -5.45
C SER A 30 15.74 6.54 -4.86
N SER A 31 16.76 7.40 -4.87
CA SER A 31 16.69 8.76 -4.29
C SER A 31 16.14 9.84 -5.22
N TYR A 32 15.89 9.54 -6.50
CA TYR A 32 15.32 10.52 -7.42
C TYR A 32 13.83 10.76 -7.13
N VAL A 33 13.29 11.87 -7.64
CA VAL A 33 11.96 12.39 -7.29
C VAL A 33 10.84 11.34 -7.36
N ALA A 34 10.77 10.53 -8.43
CA ALA A 34 9.70 9.53 -8.53
C ALA A 34 9.90 8.34 -7.56
N GLY A 35 11.15 7.98 -7.23
CA GLY A 35 11.43 6.99 -6.20
C GLY A 35 11.05 7.48 -4.81
N GLN A 36 11.35 8.75 -4.48
CA GLN A 36 10.93 9.35 -3.22
C GLN A 36 9.40 9.41 -3.10
N LYS A 37 8.69 9.78 -4.19
CA LYS A 37 7.22 9.78 -4.21
C LYS A 37 6.62 8.39 -3.94
N ALA A 38 7.17 7.33 -4.55
CA ALA A 38 6.75 5.95 -4.27
C ALA A 38 7.01 5.56 -2.82
N LYS A 39 8.18 5.92 -2.27
CA LYS A 39 8.54 5.66 -0.87
C LYS A 39 7.59 6.35 0.12
N ASP A 40 7.21 7.60 -0.16
CA ASP A 40 6.32 8.38 0.71
C ASP A 40 4.91 7.77 0.77
N ILE A 41 4.38 7.28 -0.35
CA ILE A 41 3.09 6.58 -0.39
C ILE A 41 3.13 5.28 0.42
N ILE A 42 4.19 4.48 0.27
CA ILE A 42 4.38 3.24 1.04
C ILE A 42 4.44 3.53 2.54
N ASN A 43 5.16 4.58 2.95
CA ASN A 43 5.26 4.97 4.36
C ASN A 43 3.92 5.45 4.92
N THR A 44 3.18 6.27 4.17
CA THR A 44 1.84 6.74 4.56
C THR A 44 0.86 5.58 4.74
N ALA A 45 0.91 4.58 3.85
CA ALA A 45 0.12 3.37 3.98
C ALA A 45 0.51 2.56 5.23
N ARG A 46 1.81 2.44 5.51
CA ARG A 46 2.35 1.74 6.68
C ARG A 46 1.89 2.40 7.98
N GLU A 47 1.96 3.73 8.06
CA GLU A 47 1.48 4.50 9.21
C GLU A 47 -0.03 4.35 9.43
N SER A 48 -0.81 4.40 8.35
CA SER A 48 -2.26 4.21 8.40
C SER A 48 -2.64 2.83 8.93
N LEU A 49 -1.98 1.77 8.45
CA LEU A 49 -2.20 0.40 8.93
C LEU A 49 -1.81 0.25 10.40
N ALA A 50 -0.64 0.72 10.78
CA ALA A 50 -0.18 0.66 12.17
C ALA A 50 -1.17 1.35 13.12
N LYS A 51 -1.67 2.53 12.75
CA LYS A 51 -2.70 3.25 13.52
C LYS A 51 -4.00 2.45 13.62
N MET A 52 -4.45 1.84 12.52
CA MET A 52 -5.68 1.05 12.47
C MET A 52 -5.64 -0.16 13.42
N ILE A 53 -4.47 -0.82 13.53
CA ILE A 53 -4.30 -2.01 14.38
C ILE A 53 -3.75 -1.70 15.78
N GLY A 54 -3.52 -0.43 16.11
CA GLY A 54 -2.93 -0.01 17.39
C GLY A 54 -1.44 -0.36 17.56
N GLY A 55 -0.71 -0.54 16.47
CA GLY A 55 0.71 -0.87 16.44
C GLY A 55 1.63 0.31 16.08
N ARG A 56 2.92 0.02 15.87
CA ARG A 56 3.90 0.99 15.38
C ARG A 56 4.20 0.73 13.90
N PRO A 57 4.49 1.76 13.09
CA PRO A 57 4.78 1.58 11.66
C PRO A 57 5.91 0.57 11.39
N GLN A 58 6.96 0.59 12.22
CA GLN A 58 8.10 -0.33 12.14
C GLN A 58 7.77 -1.82 12.36
N ASP A 59 6.61 -2.12 12.95
CA ASP A 59 6.16 -3.49 13.19
C ASP A 59 5.31 -4.03 12.01
N VAL A 60 4.98 -3.19 11.03
CA VAL A 60 4.24 -3.57 9.83
C VAL A 60 5.22 -4.00 8.75
N VAL A 61 5.01 -5.15 8.13
CA VAL A 61 5.73 -5.64 6.94
C VAL A 61 4.69 -5.89 5.85
N PHE A 62 4.97 -5.46 4.61
CA PHE A 62 4.13 -5.75 3.47
C PHE A 62 4.62 -7.03 2.79
N THR A 63 3.72 -8.00 2.60
CA THR A 63 3.93 -9.22 1.82
C THR A 63 2.94 -9.24 0.65
N SER A 64 3.03 -10.25 -0.21
CA SER A 64 2.11 -10.41 -1.36
C SER A 64 0.71 -10.93 -0.97
N GLY A 65 0.54 -11.49 0.23
CA GLY A 65 -0.72 -12.03 0.73
C GLY A 65 -0.56 -12.87 1.99
N GLY A 66 -1.64 -13.44 2.50
CA GLY A 66 -1.66 -14.14 3.80
C GLY A 66 -0.94 -15.50 3.86
N THR A 67 -0.48 -16.04 2.73
CA THR A 67 0.26 -17.32 2.68
C THR A 67 1.78 -17.13 2.77
N GLU A 68 2.28 -15.99 2.33
CA GLU A 68 3.71 -15.61 2.45
C GLU A 68 4.00 -15.13 3.86
#